data_AF-A0A8T0DRS9-F1
#
_entry.id   AF-A0A8T0DRS9-F1
#
_cell.length_a   1.000
_cell.length_b   1.000
_cell.length_c   1.000
_cell.angle_alpha   90.00
_cell.angle_beta   90.00
_cell.angle_gamma   90.00
#
_symmetry.space_group_name_H-M   'P 1'
#
loop_
_entity.id
_entity.type
_entity.pdbx_description
1 polymer ?
#
loop_
_entity_poly.entity_id
_entity_poly.type
_entity_poly.pdbx_seq_one_letter_code
_entity_poly.pdbx_strand_id
1 'polypeptide(L)'
;MAGLTREVARWLLSLNLPHFNKKLQCYVANGVLVAEILHCYYPNKVQLEHYVDGNSVHTRVSNWDLIKKVFINDKLIFKLCASLNLSLNSNLIDAAIHGKFGSINALLTELYETFTRKKVSKEGAAQDFTDYSYQIRLPFYARPTAARTIKNNIKNSELIEKPDMLNREKVVRKEFYKVKKNISPRF
;
A
#
# COMPACT_ATOMS: atom_id res chain seq x y z
N MET A 1 2.01 -12.42 -9.06
CA MET A 1 2.99 -11.34 -9.29
C MET A 1 2.53 -10.38 -10.40
N ALA A 2 1.24 -10.04 -10.47
CA ALA A 2 0.74 -9.15 -11.52
C ALA A 2 0.92 -7.68 -11.08
N GLY A 3 1.74 -6.92 -11.82
CA GLY A 3 1.85 -5.46 -11.67
C GLY A 3 3.12 -4.91 -11.01
N LEU A 4 4.10 -5.75 -10.65
CA LEU A 4 5.44 -5.27 -10.25
C LEU A 4 6.32 -5.08 -11.49
N THR A 5 7.05 -3.98 -11.55
CA THR A 5 8.03 -3.76 -12.62
C THR A 5 9.17 -4.77 -12.47
N ARG A 6 9.75 -5.16 -13.60
CA ARG A 6 10.82 -6.18 -13.65
C ARG A 6 12.02 -5.79 -12.76
N GLU A 7 12.31 -4.50 -12.68
CA GLU A 7 13.42 -3.96 -11.90
C GLU A 7 13.22 -4.15 -10.40
N VAL A 8 12.02 -3.81 -9.89
CA VAL A 8 11.67 -3.99 -8.48
C VAL A 8 11.64 -5.47 -8.11
N ALA A 9 11.12 -6.33 -9.00
CA ALA A 9 11.10 -7.77 -8.78
C ALA A 9 12.52 -8.37 -8.69
N ARG A 10 13.42 -7.97 -9.60
CA ARG A 10 14.84 -8.40 -9.56
C ARG A 10 15.54 -7.90 -8.30
N TRP A 11 15.25 -6.67 -7.89
CA TRP A 11 15.80 -6.11 -6.67
C TRP A 11 15.36 -6.90 -5.43
N LEU A 12 14.07 -7.19 -5.29
CA LEU A 12 13.57 -8.00 -4.17
C LEU A 12 14.19 -9.40 -4.15
N LEU A 13 14.38 -10.02 -5.31
CA LEU A 13 15.09 -11.30 -5.42
C LEU A 13 16.56 -11.19 -5.00
N SER A 14 17.25 -10.10 -5.35
CA SER A 14 18.66 -9.90 -4.97
C SER A 14 18.88 -9.74 -3.47
N LEU A 15 17.84 -9.36 -2.71
CA LEU A 15 17.90 -9.23 -1.25
C LEU A 15 17.82 -10.58 -0.52
N ASN A 16 17.55 -11.70 -1.22
CA ASN A 16 17.43 -13.04 -0.65
C ASN A 16 16.51 -13.10 0.59
N LEU A 17 15.35 -12.46 0.51
CA LEU A 17 14.41 -12.37 1.64
C LEU A 17 13.76 -13.74 1.90
N PRO A 18 13.73 -14.22 3.17
CA PRO A 18 13.25 -15.56 3.52
C PRO A 18 11.75 -15.75 3.22
N HIS A 19 10.95 -14.68 3.27
CA HIS A 19 9.50 -14.75 3.08
C HIS A 19 9.01 -14.37 1.68
N PHE A 20 9.90 -14.15 0.71
CA PHE A 20 9.53 -13.68 -0.63
C PHE A 20 8.68 -14.69 -1.44
N ASN A 21 8.76 -15.99 -1.13
CA ASN A 21 8.08 -17.06 -1.87
C ASN A 21 6.57 -17.20 -1.60
N LYS A 22 6.00 -16.40 -0.67
CA LYS A 22 4.57 -16.46 -0.30
C LYS A 22 3.77 -15.29 -0.92
N LYS A 23 2.47 -15.19 -0.62
CA LYS A 23 1.58 -14.10 -1.11
C LYS A 23 2.15 -12.73 -0.71
N LEU A 24 2.95 -12.12 -1.58
CA LEU A 24 3.66 -10.84 -1.37
C LEU A 24 2.75 -9.75 -0.80
N GLN A 25 1.48 -9.72 -1.27
CA GLN A 25 0.52 -8.75 -0.80
C GLN A 25 0.22 -8.86 0.71
N CYS A 26 0.13 -10.08 1.24
CA CYS A 26 -0.12 -10.31 2.66
C CYS A 26 1.09 -9.91 3.50
N TYR A 27 2.30 -10.23 3.05
CA TYR A 27 3.54 -9.94 3.77
C TYR A 27 3.90 -8.46 3.76
N VAL A 28 3.61 -7.74 2.66
CA VAL A 28 3.72 -6.28 2.63
C VAL A 28 2.64 -5.64 3.51
N ALA A 29 1.38 -6.07 3.40
CA ALA A 29 0.32 -5.53 4.26
C ALA A 29 0.59 -5.79 5.76
N ASN A 30 1.26 -6.90 6.09
CA ASN A 30 1.69 -7.20 7.45
C ASN A 30 2.89 -6.37 7.93
N GLY A 31 3.64 -5.76 7.02
CA GLY A 31 4.82 -4.97 7.35
C GLY A 31 6.08 -5.81 7.58
N VAL A 32 5.97 -7.12 7.81
CA VAL A 32 7.12 -8.02 8.02
C VAL A 32 8.10 -7.97 6.83
N LEU A 33 7.61 -8.00 5.59
CA LEU A 33 8.51 -7.89 4.42
C LEU A 33 9.26 -6.55 4.40
N VAL A 34 8.57 -5.47 4.78
CA VAL A 34 9.18 -4.14 4.82
C VAL A 34 10.22 -4.06 5.92
N ALA A 35 9.95 -4.67 7.08
CA ALA A 35 10.93 -4.79 8.17
C ALA A 35 12.16 -5.61 7.74
N GLU A 36 11.99 -6.70 6.99
CA GLU A 36 13.11 -7.48 6.45
C GLU A 36 13.94 -6.69 5.45
N ILE A 37 13.29 -5.99 4.52
CA ILE A 37 13.98 -5.10 3.58
C ILE A 37 14.80 -4.07 4.36
N LEU A 38 14.21 -3.43 5.38
CA LEU A 38 14.92 -2.47 6.21
C LEU A 38 16.07 -3.11 6.99
N HIS A 39 15.91 -4.34 7.49
CA HIS A 39 16.96 -5.09 8.17
C HIS A 39 18.14 -5.41 7.25
N CYS A 40 17.91 -5.69 5.96
CA CYS A 40 19.00 -5.90 4.98
C CYS A 40 19.90 -4.66 4.82
N TYR A 41 19.35 -3.44 4.90
CA TYR A 41 20.13 -2.20 4.79
C TYR A 41 20.64 -1.71 6.14
N TYR A 42 19.89 -1.93 7.21
CA TYR A 42 20.15 -1.41 8.56
C TYR A 42 19.91 -2.47 9.64
N PRO A 43 20.74 -3.53 9.71
CA PRO A 43 20.52 -4.67 10.60
C PRO A 43 20.53 -4.27 12.08
N ASN A 44 21.35 -3.28 12.44
CA ASN A 44 21.48 -2.79 13.83
C ASN A 44 20.28 -1.96 14.32
N LYS A 45 19.37 -1.56 13.42
CA LYS A 45 18.28 -0.63 13.73
C LYS A 45 16.91 -1.31 13.72
N VAL A 46 16.77 -2.38 12.95
CA VAL A 46 15.53 -3.15 12.85
C VAL A 46 15.75 -4.52 13.47
N GLN A 47 15.18 -4.73 14.65
CA GLN A 47 15.19 -6.02 15.32
C GLN A 47 13.97 -6.82 14.86
N LEU A 48 14.20 -7.88 14.08
CA LEU A 48 13.15 -8.72 13.49
C LEU A 48 12.31 -9.46 14.55
N GLU A 49 12.87 -9.73 15.73
CA GLU A 49 12.21 -10.41 16.85
C GLU A 49 10.94 -9.69 17.35
N HIS A 50 10.87 -8.37 17.18
CA HIS A 50 9.72 -7.57 17.59
C HIS A 50 8.54 -7.64 16.62
N TYR A 51 8.74 -8.20 15.42
CA TYR A 51 7.71 -8.27 14.40
C TYR A 51 7.01 -9.62 14.43
N VAL A 52 5.68 -9.59 14.49
CA VAL A 52 4.87 -10.81 14.57
C VAL A 52 4.23 -11.10 13.21
N ASP A 53 4.46 -12.29 12.65
CA ASP A 53 3.73 -12.72 11.46
C ASP A 53 2.27 -13.06 11.84
N GLY A 54 1.32 -12.29 11.32
CA GLY A 54 -0.08 -12.40 11.69
C GLY A 54 -0.97 -11.64 10.72
N ASN A 55 -2.18 -12.17 10.48
CA ASN A 55 -3.12 -11.58 9.52
C ASN A 55 -4.15 -10.64 10.19
N SER A 56 -4.13 -10.54 11.52
CA SER A 56 -5.08 -9.69 12.26
C SER A 56 -4.81 -8.21 11.96
N VAL A 57 -5.85 -7.38 11.90
CA VAL A 57 -5.70 -5.94 11.65
C VAL A 57 -4.81 -5.29 12.73
N HIS A 58 -5.02 -5.66 13.99
CA HIS A 58 -4.24 -5.16 15.11
C HIS A 58 -2.75 -5.49 15.01
N THR A 59 -2.41 -6.72 14.62
CA THR A 59 -1.01 -7.14 14.41
C THR A 59 -0.36 -6.33 13.30
N ARG A 60 -1.06 -6.14 12.18
CA ARG A 60 -0.55 -5.34 11.06
C ARG A 60 -0.28 -3.90 11.49
N VAL A 61 -1.27 -3.23 12.11
CA VAL A 61 -1.12 -1.85 12.58
C VAL A 61 0.05 -1.74 13.56
N SER A 62 0.17 -2.66 14.52
CA SER A 62 1.26 -2.68 15.49
C SER A 62 2.65 -2.83 14.82
N ASN A 63 2.80 -3.76 13.89
CA ASN A 63 4.03 -3.93 13.10
C ASN A 63 4.37 -2.65 12.33
N TRP A 64 3.39 -2.02 11.69
CA TRP A 64 3.60 -0.78 10.96
C TRP A 64 3.93 0.41 11.86
N ASP A 65 3.43 0.45 13.08
CA ASP A 65 3.80 1.47 14.05
C ASP A 65 5.25 1.31 14.55
N LEU A 66 5.74 0.07 14.70
CA LEU A 66 7.16 -0.18 14.96
C LEU A 66 8.03 0.34 13.81
N ILE A 67 7.64 0.04 12.57
CA ILE A 67 8.31 0.55 11.36
C ILE A 67 8.34 2.09 11.36
N LYS A 68 7.21 2.76 11.64
CA LYS A 68 7.13 4.23 11.75
C LYS A 68 8.06 4.76 12.84
N LYS A 69 8.13 4.11 14.00
CA LYS A 69 9.04 4.52 15.10
C LYS A 69 10.51 4.43 14.67
N VAL A 70 10.90 3.38 13.95
CA VAL A 70 12.25 3.27 13.36
C VAL A 70 12.50 4.43 12.40
N PHE A 71 11.52 4.78 11.55
CA PHE A 71 11.64 5.90 10.63
C PHE A 71 11.82 7.26 11.32
N ILE A 72 11.18 7.48 12.47
CA ILE A 72 11.21 8.74 13.22
C ILE A 72 12.49 8.87 14.06
N ASN A 73 12.91 7.79 14.73
CA ASN A 73 13.99 7.84 15.71
C ASN A 73 15.38 7.98 15.07
N ASP A 74 15.55 7.51 13.83
CA ASP A 74 16.85 7.58 13.15
C ASP A 74 16.93 8.76 12.18
N LYS A 75 17.83 9.71 12.48
CA LYS A 75 18.05 10.93 11.67
C LYS A 75 18.45 10.65 10.21
N LEU A 76 19.11 9.51 9.95
CA LEU A 76 19.46 9.04 8.61
C LEU A 76 18.25 8.53 7.84
N ILE A 77 17.38 7.79 8.52
CA ILE A 77 16.15 7.23 7.96
C ILE A 77 15.10 8.34 7.80
N PHE A 78 15.08 9.34 8.69
CA PHE A 78 14.29 10.56 8.56
C PHE A 78 14.65 11.36 7.29
N LYS A 79 15.93 11.37 6.87
CA LYS A 79 16.36 12.00 5.61
C LYS A 79 15.90 11.20 4.38
N LEU A 80 15.88 9.87 4.47
CA LEU A 80 15.23 8.99 3.50
C LEU A 80 13.71 9.25 3.45
N CYS A 81 13.08 9.47 4.61
CA CYS A 81 11.66 9.77 4.78
C CYS A 81 11.27 11.12 4.17
N ALA A 82 12.11 12.14 4.35
CA ALA A 82 12.00 13.43 3.69
C ALA A 82 12.16 13.31 2.16
N SER A 83 13.10 12.46 1.70
CA SER A 83 13.25 12.15 0.26
C SER A 83 12.09 11.33 -0.30
N LEU A 84 11.43 10.52 0.52
CA LEU A 84 10.23 9.74 0.21
C LEU A 84 8.96 10.60 0.12
N ASN A 85 9.05 11.88 0.47
CA ASN A 85 7.87 12.74 0.62
C ASN A 85 6.79 12.09 1.51
N LEU A 86 7.24 11.40 2.57
CA LEU A 86 6.39 10.51 3.36
C LEU A 86 5.23 11.23 4.07
N SER A 87 5.30 12.56 4.24
CA SER A 87 4.16 13.35 4.73
C SER A 87 2.98 13.38 3.75
N LEU A 88 3.24 13.30 2.43
CA LEU A 88 2.21 13.13 1.38
C LEU A 88 1.76 11.66 1.25
N ASN A 89 2.65 10.71 1.54
CA ASN A 89 2.43 9.26 1.39
C ASN A 89 1.92 8.55 2.66
N SER A 90 1.50 9.28 3.70
CA SER A 90 0.77 8.67 4.83
C SER A 90 -0.43 7.85 4.35
N ASN A 91 -1.13 8.35 3.34
CA ASN A 91 -2.21 7.66 2.64
C ASN A 91 -1.76 6.37 1.94
N LEU A 92 -0.51 6.30 1.46
CA LEU A 92 0.05 5.12 0.79
C LEU A 92 0.38 4.02 1.80
N ILE A 93 0.97 4.36 2.94
CA ILE A 93 1.20 3.40 4.04
C ILE A 93 -0.15 2.89 4.56
N ASP A 94 -1.10 3.77 4.80
CA ASP A 94 -2.46 3.41 5.22
C ASP A 94 -3.13 2.47 4.19
N ALA A 95 -3.02 2.81 2.91
CA ALA A 95 -3.49 1.96 1.83
C ALA A 95 -2.72 0.63 1.72
N ALA A 96 -1.45 0.57 2.12
CA ALA A 96 -0.66 -0.66 2.13
C ALA A 96 -1.02 -1.56 3.33
N ILE A 97 -1.21 -1.00 4.53
CA ILE A 97 -1.70 -1.70 5.73
C ILE A 97 -3.01 -2.44 5.41
N HIS A 98 -3.91 -1.75 4.72
CA HIS A 98 -5.20 -2.29 4.33
C HIS A 98 -5.15 -3.19 3.09
N GLY A 99 -4.03 -3.25 2.38
CA GLY A 99 -3.88 -4.04 1.16
C GLY A 99 -4.81 -3.56 0.04
N LYS A 100 -4.94 -2.24 -0.12
CA LYS A 100 -5.66 -1.63 -1.24
C LYS A 100 -5.00 -1.96 -2.58
N PHE A 101 -5.77 -1.81 -3.64
CA PHE A 101 -5.28 -2.13 -4.98
C PHE A 101 -4.14 -1.17 -5.37
N GLY A 102 -3.05 -1.71 -5.91
CA GLY A 102 -1.90 -0.93 -6.38
C GLY A 102 -1.01 -0.32 -5.29
N SER A 103 -1.46 -0.23 -4.03
CA SER A 103 -0.69 0.40 -2.94
C SER A 103 0.62 -0.33 -2.65
N ILE A 104 0.58 -1.66 -2.69
CA ILE A 104 1.74 -2.53 -2.41
C ILE A 104 2.83 -2.35 -3.47
N ASN A 105 2.44 -2.30 -4.74
CA ASN A 105 3.40 -2.11 -5.83
C ASN A 105 3.97 -0.69 -5.80
N ALA A 106 3.13 0.32 -5.50
CA ALA A 106 3.58 1.70 -5.33
C ALA A 106 4.59 1.81 -4.17
N LEU A 107 4.30 1.19 -3.03
CA LEU A 107 5.19 1.17 -1.86
C LEU A 107 6.54 0.54 -2.18
N LEU A 108 6.54 -0.65 -2.78
CA LEU A 108 7.77 -1.35 -3.15
C LEU A 108 8.58 -0.58 -4.18
N THR A 109 7.92 0.10 -5.13
CA THR A 109 8.59 0.95 -6.11
C THR A 109 9.24 2.15 -5.43
N GLU A 110 8.57 2.80 -4.49
CA GLU A 110 9.15 3.92 -3.72
C GLU A 110 10.34 3.47 -2.85
N LEU A 111 10.24 2.30 -2.21
CA LEU A 111 11.37 1.73 -1.48
C LEU A 111 12.55 1.45 -2.43
N TYR A 112 12.29 0.86 -3.61
CA TYR A 112 13.34 0.64 -4.61
C TYR A 112 14.01 1.94 -5.05
N GLU A 113 13.22 2.95 -5.42
CA GLU A 113 13.71 4.25 -5.88
C GLU A 113 14.59 4.92 -4.83
N THR A 114 14.28 4.73 -3.55
CA THR A 114 14.99 5.41 -2.45
C THR A 114 16.28 4.70 -2.07
N PHE A 115 16.29 3.37 -2.00
CA PHE A 115 17.50 2.61 -1.72
C PHE A 115 18.48 2.60 -2.89
N THR A 116 17.99 2.52 -4.12
CA THR A 116 18.85 2.43 -5.31
C THR A 116 19.12 3.77 -5.99
N ARG A 117 18.38 4.83 -5.63
CA ARG A 117 18.40 6.16 -6.26
C ARG A 117 18.10 6.14 -7.76
N LYS A 118 17.56 5.04 -8.28
CA LYS A 118 17.13 4.89 -9.68
C LYS A 118 15.63 5.10 -9.77
N LYS A 119 15.19 6.03 -10.61
CA LYS A 119 13.76 6.24 -10.88
C LYS A 119 13.26 5.18 -11.85
N VAL A 120 12.11 4.62 -11.55
CA VAL A 120 11.44 3.65 -12.44
C VAL A 120 10.36 4.39 -13.23
N SER A 121 10.14 3.98 -14.49
CA SER A 121 9.01 4.51 -15.26
C SER A 121 7.70 4.17 -14.55
N LYS A 122 6.98 5.20 -14.07
CA LYS A 122 5.67 5.03 -13.42
C LYS A 122 4.62 4.89 -14.51
N GLU A 123 4.33 3.65 -14.91
CA GLU A 123 3.24 3.34 -15.84
C GLU A 123 1.89 3.43 -15.10
N GLY A 124 1.31 4.62 -14.99
CA GLY A 124 -0.06 4.78 -14.47
C GLY A 124 -0.43 6.19 -14.00
N ALA A 125 -1.71 6.53 -14.16
CA ALA A 125 -2.31 7.74 -13.60
C ALA A 125 -2.21 7.75 -12.05
N ALA A 126 -2.40 8.94 -11.46
CA ALA A 126 -2.34 9.26 -10.04
C ALA A 126 -2.76 8.12 -9.09
N GLN A 127 -2.12 8.04 -7.91
CA GLN A 127 -2.30 7.08 -6.82
C GLN A 127 -3.74 7.05 -6.24
N ASP A 128 -4.74 6.86 -7.07
CA ASP A 128 -6.05 6.45 -6.65
C ASP A 128 -5.93 4.98 -6.31
N PHE A 129 -5.73 4.63 -5.03
CA PHE A 129 -5.70 3.26 -4.49
C PHE A 129 -7.07 2.54 -4.59
N THR A 130 -7.81 2.86 -5.64
CA THR A 130 -9.14 2.38 -6.01
C THR A 130 -9.09 1.84 -7.43
N ASP A 131 -9.99 0.93 -7.76
CA ASP A 131 -10.08 0.36 -9.11
C ASP A 131 -10.65 1.33 -10.16
N TYR A 132 -10.92 2.59 -9.80
CA TYR A 132 -11.55 3.62 -10.65
C TYR A 132 -10.93 3.75 -12.04
N SER A 133 -9.61 3.91 -12.13
CA SER A 133 -8.87 4.08 -13.39
C SER A 133 -9.01 2.87 -14.31
N TYR A 134 -9.12 1.68 -13.73
CA TYR A 134 -9.39 0.44 -14.46
C TYR A 134 -10.85 0.39 -14.91
N GLN A 135 -11.79 0.72 -14.03
CA GLN A 135 -13.23 0.71 -14.33
C GLN A 135 -13.61 1.67 -15.47
N ILE A 136 -12.98 2.84 -15.58
CA ILE A 136 -13.25 3.79 -16.67
C ILE A 136 -12.90 3.21 -18.03
N ARG A 137 -11.79 2.45 -18.12
CA ARG A 137 -11.31 1.85 -19.37
C ARG A 137 -12.16 0.67 -19.84
N LEU A 138 -12.96 0.09 -18.95
CA LEU A 138 -13.86 -1.01 -19.30
C LEU A 138 -15.12 -0.51 -20.01
N PRO A 139 -15.62 -1.26 -21.00
CA PRO A 139 -16.92 -0.99 -21.61
C PRO A 139 -18.05 -1.18 -20.58
N PHE A 140 -19.17 -0.46 -20.76
CA PHE A 140 -20.23 -0.36 -19.77
C PHE A 140 -20.74 -1.72 -19.25
N TYR A 141 -20.96 -2.67 -20.15
CA TYR A 141 -21.45 -4.00 -19.80
C TYR A 141 -20.47 -4.85 -18.97
N ALA A 142 -19.16 -4.54 -19.02
CA ALA A 142 -18.12 -5.25 -18.26
C ALA A 142 -17.82 -4.59 -16.91
N ARG A 143 -18.45 -3.45 -16.62
CA ARG A 143 -18.24 -2.73 -15.35
C ARG A 143 -18.98 -3.43 -14.20
N PRO A 144 -18.39 -3.49 -13.00
CA PRO A 144 -19.08 -4.01 -11.83
C PRO A 144 -20.24 -3.10 -11.40
N THR A 145 -21.26 -3.68 -10.77
CA THR A 145 -22.35 -2.92 -10.14
C THR A 145 -21.80 -1.97 -9.06
N ALA A 146 -22.48 -0.84 -8.83
CA ALA A 146 -22.09 0.15 -7.82
C ALA A 146 -21.77 -0.47 -6.45
N ALA A 147 -22.62 -1.38 -5.95
CA ALA A 147 -22.39 -2.09 -4.70
C ALA A 147 -21.09 -2.92 -4.70
N ARG A 148 -20.76 -3.57 -5.83
CA ARG A 148 -19.53 -4.37 -5.97
C ARG A 148 -18.29 -3.48 -6.04
N THR A 149 -18.36 -2.32 -6.69
CA THR A 149 -17.28 -1.32 -6.67
C THR A 149 -16.99 -0.83 -5.25
N ILE A 150 -18.03 -0.45 -4.51
CA ILE A 150 -17.90 0.02 -3.13
C ILE A 150 -17.25 -1.08 -2.26
N LYS A 151 -17.74 -2.32 -2.38
CA LYS A 151 -17.19 -3.48 -1.66
C LYS A 151 -15.71 -3.75 -1.99
N ASN A 152 -15.29 -3.52 -3.23
CA ASN A 152 -13.90 -3.78 -3.64
C ASN A 152 -12.94 -2.70 -3.13
N ASN A 153 -13.37 -1.44 -3.11
CA ASN A 153 -12.55 -0.28 -2.74
C ASN A 153 -12.49 -0.03 -1.22
N ILE A 154 -13.53 -0.42 -0.48
CA ILE A 154 -13.56 -0.30 0.99
C ILE A 154 -13.14 -1.64 1.61
N LYS A 155 -12.06 -1.65 2.41
CA LYS A 155 -11.62 -2.86 3.11
C LYS A 155 -12.23 -2.95 4.51
N ASN A 156 -12.58 -4.17 4.92
CA ASN A 156 -13.04 -4.43 6.30
C ASN A 156 -12.03 -3.97 7.36
N SER A 157 -10.73 -4.01 7.04
CA SER A 157 -9.68 -3.52 7.94
C SER A 157 -9.79 -2.03 8.25
N GLU A 158 -10.20 -1.20 7.29
CA GLU A 158 -10.42 0.25 7.50
C GLU A 158 -11.58 0.49 8.47
N LEU A 159 -12.63 -0.33 8.34
CA LEU A 159 -13.84 -0.24 9.15
C LEU A 159 -13.61 -0.72 10.59
N ILE A 160 -12.66 -1.64 10.80
CA ILE A 160 -12.26 -2.14 12.11
C ILE A 160 -11.35 -1.11 12.81
N GLU A 161 -10.40 -0.52 12.08
CA GLU A 161 -9.48 0.48 12.65
C GLU A 161 -10.19 1.77 13.04
N LYS A 162 -11.14 2.23 12.21
CA LYS A 162 -11.95 3.43 12.47
C LYS A 162 -13.43 3.04 12.56
N PRO A 163 -13.91 2.61 13.74
CA PRO A 163 -15.28 2.13 13.91
C PRO A 163 -16.36 3.23 13.80
N ASP A 164 -15.96 4.52 13.80
CA ASP A 164 -16.86 5.67 13.75
C ASP A 164 -17.84 5.63 12.57
N MET A 165 -19.13 5.63 12.88
CA MET A 165 -20.21 5.59 11.88
C MET A 165 -20.15 6.78 10.90
N LEU A 166 -19.79 7.96 11.42
CA LEU A 166 -19.70 9.19 10.63
C LEU A 166 -18.57 9.14 9.59
N ASN A 167 -17.46 8.47 9.93
CA ASN A 167 -16.36 8.26 9.00
C ASN A 167 -16.73 7.23 7.92
N ARG A 168 -17.42 6.15 8.30
CA ARG A 168 -17.92 5.14 7.36
C ARG A 168 -18.85 5.76 6.32
N GLU A 169 -19.77 6.60 6.77
CA GLU A 169 -20.69 7.29 5.87
C GLU A 169 -19.95 8.21 4.89
N LYS A 170 -18.96 8.98 5.36
CA LYS A 170 -18.12 9.84 4.51
C LYS A 170 -17.39 9.04 3.42
N VAL A 171 -16.78 7.91 3.79
CA VAL A 171 -16.06 7.03 2.84
C VAL A 171 -17.01 6.44 1.81
N VAL A 172 -18.16 5.91 2.24
CA VAL A 172 -19.17 5.34 1.35
C VAL A 172 -19.71 6.39 0.38
N ARG A 173 -20.04 7.59 0.88
CA ARG A 173 -20.50 8.71 0.04
C ARG A 173 -19.44 9.08 -1.00
N LYS A 174 -18.16 9.18 -0.62
CA LYS A 174 -17.05 9.50 -1.54
C LYS A 174 -16.96 8.48 -2.69
N GLU A 175 -17.00 7.20 -2.39
CA GLU A 175 -16.94 6.14 -3.40
C GLU A 175 -18.21 6.12 -4.27
N PHE A 176 -19.38 6.35 -3.67
CA PHE A 176 -20.64 6.48 -4.42
C PHE A 176 -20.60 7.64 -5.42
N TYR A 177 -20.07 8.81 -5.04
CA TYR A 177 -19.92 9.94 -5.96
C TYR A 177 -19.00 9.63 -7.15
N LYS A 178 -17.90 8.88 -6.93
CA LYS A 178 -17.02 8.43 -8.02
C LYS A 178 -17.76 7.50 -9.00
N VAL A 179 -18.55 6.57 -8.47
CA VAL A 179 -19.36 5.66 -9.29
C VAL A 179 -20.41 6.43 -10.09
N LYS A 180 -21.11 7.38 -9.48
CA LYS A 180 -22.12 8.22 -10.16
C LYS A 180 -21.50 9.02 -11.31
N LYS A 181 -20.31 9.61 -11.10
CA LYS A 181 -19.56 10.35 -12.12
C LYS A 181 -19.17 9.47 -13.33
N ASN A 182 -19.00 8.17 -13.13
CA ASN A 182 -18.70 7.21 -14.19
C ASN A 182 -19.92 6.73 -15.00
N ILE A 183 -21.12 6.87 -14.45
CA ILE A 183 -22.39 6.42 -15.06
C ILE A 183 -23.09 7.56 -15.79
N SER A 184 -22.88 8.82 -15.38
CA SER A 184 -23.46 9.97 -16.09
C SER A 184 -22.97 10.00 -17.54
N PRO A 185 -23.88 10.02 -18.53
CA PRO A 185 -23.50 10.27 -19.92
C PRO A 185 -22.86 11.66 -19.98
N ARG A 186 -21.65 11.72 -20.55
CA ARG A 186 -21.06 13.00 -20.99
C ARG A 186 -21.85 13.41 -22.23
N PHE A 187 -22.93 14.15 -22.03
CA PHE A 187 -23.55 14.96 -23.06
C PHE A 187 -22.83 16.31 -23.10
#